data_AF-A0AAE4QK99-F1
#
_entry.id   AF-A0AAE4QK99-F1
#
_cell.length_a   1.000
_cell.length_b   1.000
_cell.length_c   1.000
_cell.angle_alpha   90.00
_cell.angle_beta   90.00
_cell.angle_gamma   90.00
#
_symmetry.space_group_name_H-M   'P 1'
#
loop_
_entity.id
_entity.type
_entity.pdbx_description
1 polymer ?
#
loop_
_entity_poly.entity_id
_entity_poly.type
_entity_poly.pdbx_seq_one_letter_code
_entity_poly.pdbx_strand_id
1 'polypeptide(L)'
;MNNSTHKEIGFSKVKAEVLQEKQLLVEIYKMAFEHFLNNVFTTKFLKSRIKEKLGYGENVLIFKFAKDKYGKTITDFEFANMIADVFFYKWLKEAIGFVLVKSKFKNYKRLIKNNFICDTSKLTLQEIKDLVIDKSEAWQLLLKTIENENIKYDFLEVDDCLIFKMNF
;
A
#
# COMPACT_ATOMS: atom_id res chain seq x y z
N MET A 1 18.62 36.66 -41.44
CA MET A 1 19.26 35.68 -40.53
C MET A 1 18.37 35.51 -39.31
N ASN A 2 17.56 34.45 -39.27
CA ASN A 2 16.68 34.13 -38.14
C ASN A 2 17.45 33.23 -37.16
N ASN A 3 17.92 33.79 -36.05
CA ASN A 3 18.39 33.00 -34.93
C ASN A 3 17.19 32.64 -34.05
N SER A 4 16.60 31.48 -34.33
CA SER A 4 15.63 30.83 -33.46
C SER A 4 16.37 30.23 -32.25
N THR A 5 16.51 30.99 -31.18
CA THR A 5 16.89 30.47 -29.86
C THR A 5 15.68 29.81 -29.20
N HIS A 6 15.33 28.60 -29.64
CA HIS A 6 14.57 27.67 -28.81
C HIS A 6 15.48 27.21 -27.65
N LYS A 7 15.55 28.03 -26.61
CA LYS A 7 16.35 27.76 -25.40
C LYS A 7 15.77 26.57 -24.64
N GLU A 8 16.64 25.64 -24.29
CA GLU A 8 16.48 24.33 -23.64
C GLU A 8 15.87 24.36 -22.21
N ILE A 9 14.90 25.23 -21.96
CA ILE A 9 14.28 25.47 -20.64
C ILE A 9 13.20 24.41 -20.32
N GLY A 10 12.83 23.56 -21.28
CA GLY A 10 11.69 22.64 -21.15
C GLY A 10 11.98 21.29 -20.46
N PHE A 11 13.13 20.67 -20.68
CA PHE A 11 13.33 19.25 -20.31
C PHE A 11 13.79 19.06 -18.86
N SER A 12 14.68 19.93 -18.37
CA SER A 12 15.25 19.86 -17.02
C SER A 12 14.22 20.20 -15.95
N LYS A 13 13.38 21.21 -16.20
CA LYS A 13 12.29 21.62 -15.31
C LYS A 13 11.20 20.54 -15.20
N VAL A 14 10.76 20.00 -16.34
CA VAL A 14 9.77 18.91 -16.38
C VAL A 14 10.30 17.65 -15.67
N LYS A 15 11.57 17.31 -15.86
CA LYS A 15 12.19 16.17 -15.14
C LYS A 15 12.19 16.39 -13.62
N ALA A 16 12.46 17.60 -13.15
CA ALA A 16 12.45 17.94 -11.73
C ALA A 16 11.04 17.85 -11.13
N GLU A 17 10.02 18.36 -11.83
CA GLU A 17 8.61 18.28 -11.41
C GLU A 17 8.14 16.82 -11.32
N VAL A 18 8.45 15.98 -12.32
CA VAL A 18 8.12 14.54 -12.30
C VAL A 18 8.80 13.81 -11.13
N LEU A 19 10.06 14.15 -10.81
CA LEU A 19 10.76 13.57 -9.66
C LEU A 19 10.11 13.99 -8.33
N GLN A 20 9.69 15.24 -8.20
CA GLN A 20 8.98 15.72 -7.02
C GLN A 20 7.62 15.02 -6.85
N GLU A 21 6.87 14.85 -7.93
CA GLU A 21 5.60 14.11 -7.91
C GLU A 21 5.80 12.64 -7.52
N LYS A 22 6.82 11.97 -8.06
CA LYS A 22 7.17 10.59 -7.65
C LYS A 22 7.54 10.52 -6.18
N GLN A 23 8.33 11.47 -5.68
CA GLN A 23 8.72 11.49 -4.27
C GLN A 23 7.50 11.67 -3.35
N LEU A 24 6.60 12.60 -3.69
CA LEU A 24 5.35 12.79 -2.94
C LEU A 24 4.50 11.51 -2.93
N LEU A 25 4.42 10.82 -4.07
CA LEU A 25 3.70 9.56 -4.17
C LEU A 25 4.33 8.48 -3.28
N VAL A 26 5.66 8.35 -3.24
CA VAL A 26 6.35 7.42 -2.33
C VAL A 26 5.99 7.70 -0.87
N GLU A 27 5.96 8.97 -0.45
CA GLU A 27 5.57 9.33 0.93
C GLU A 27 4.11 8.97 1.24
N ILE A 28 3.20 9.13 0.28
CA ILE A 28 1.80 8.69 0.42
C ILE A 28 1.73 7.17 0.64
N TYR A 29 2.46 6.38 -0.13
CA TYR A 29 2.50 4.93 0.05
C TYR A 29 3.12 4.53 1.39
N LYS A 30 4.17 5.22 1.87
CA LYS A 30 4.76 4.98 3.20
C LYS A 30 3.76 5.21 4.31
N MET A 31 3.08 6.36 4.32
CA MET A 31 2.05 6.65 5.32
C MET A 31 0.92 5.62 5.30
N ALA A 32 0.49 5.22 4.10
CA ALA A 32 -0.53 4.19 3.91
C ALA A 32 -0.11 2.83 4.46
N PHE A 33 1.10 2.39 4.14
CA PHE A 33 1.63 1.10 4.57
C PHE A 33 1.88 1.06 6.08
N GLU A 34 2.46 2.11 6.66
CA GLU A 34 2.64 2.22 8.12
C GLU A 34 1.30 2.20 8.85
N HIS A 35 0.29 2.93 8.35
CA HIS A 35 -1.04 2.88 8.93
C HIS A 35 -1.63 1.47 8.86
N PHE A 36 -1.46 0.78 7.73
CA PHE A 36 -1.91 -0.58 7.53
C PHE A 36 -1.25 -1.57 8.52
N LEU A 37 0.07 -1.50 8.71
CA LEU A 37 0.79 -2.37 9.66
C LEU A 37 0.32 -2.15 11.11
N ASN A 38 0.07 -0.89 11.49
CA ASN A 38 -0.31 -0.54 12.85
C ASN A 38 -1.77 -0.87 13.19
N ASN A 39 -2.67 -0.92 12.19
CA ASN A 39 -4.11 -1.01 12.43
C ASN A 39 -4.75 -2.30 11.89
N VAL A 40 -4.20 -2.89 10.83
CA VAL A 40 -4.79 -4.03 10.11
C VAL A 40 -3.87 -5.24 10.22
N PHE A 41 -2.63 -5.13 9.76
CA PHE A 41 -1.68 -6.25 9.68
C PHE A 41 -0.86 -6.42 10.96
N THR A 42 -1.57 -6.57 12.07
CA THR A 42 -0.97 -6.65 13.41
C THR A 42 -0.54 -8.08 13.77
N THR A 43 0.33 -8.23 14.77
CA THR A 43 0.69 -9.54 15.32
C THR A 43 -0.54 -10.33 15.80
N LYS A 44 -1.56 -9.65 16.34
CA LYS A 44 -2.83 -10.28 16.74
C LYS A 44 -3.57 -10.85 15.54
N PHE A 45 -3.63 -10.09 14.44
CA PHE A 45 -4.22 -10.55 13.19
C PHE A 45 -3.47 -11.79 12.66
N LEU A 46 -2.14 -11.73 12.58
CA LEU A 46 -1.29 -12.84 12.15
C LEU A 46 -1.52 -14.11 12.98
N LYS A 47 -1.44 -14.01 14.31
CA LYS A 47 -1.69 -15.15 15.21
C LYS A 47 -3.07 -15.78 15.00
N SER A 48 -4.10 -14.95 14.79
CA SER A 48 -5.45 -15.46 14.49
C SER A 48 -5.49 -16.23 13.17
N ARG A 49 -4.84 -15.73 12.11
CA ARG A 49 -4.83 -16.39 10.79
C ARG A 49 -4.04 -17.70 10.82
N ILE A 50 -2.89 -17.73 11.50
CA ILE A 50 -2.08 -18.94 11.68
C ILE A 50 -2.89 -20.01 12.42
N LYS A 51 -3.54 -19.64 13.54
CA LYS A 51 -4.39 -20.57 14.30
C LYS A 51 -5.52 -21.15 13.45
N GLU A 52 -6.15 -20.31 12.63
CA GLU A 52 -7.18 -20.76 11.70
C GLU A 52 -6.65 -21.78 10.69
N LYS A 53 -5.50 -21.50 10.05
CA LYS A 53 -4.87 -22.43 9.10
C LYS A 53 -4.47 -23.76 9.73
N LEU A 54 -3.87 -23.73 10.91
CA LEU A 54 -3.56 -24.92 11.69
C LEU A 54 -4.83 -25.73 12.03
N GLY A 55 -5.94 -25.06 12.32
CA GLY A 55 -7.23 -25.71 12.56
C GLY A 55 -7.78 -26.46 11.34
N TYR A 56 -7.39 -26.05 10.14
CA TYR A 56 -7.68 -26.76 8.88
C TYR A 56 -6.63 -27.80 8.50
N GLY A 57 -5.59 -28.02 9.32
CA GLY A 57 -4.46 -28.89 9.00
C GLY A 57 -3.52 -28.31 7.94
N GLU A 58 -3.62 -27.01 7.65
CA GLU A 58 -2.71 -26.30 6.75
C GLU A 58 -1.57 -25.68 7.55
N ASN A 59 -0.35 -25.81 7.03
CA ASN A 59 0.87 -25.27 7.63
C ASN A 59 1.45 -24.07 6.85
N VAL A 60 0.64 -23.52 5.94
CA VAL A 60 1.00 -22.41 5.06
C VAL A 60 -0.05 -21.30 5.19
N LEU A 61 0.43 -20.06 5.28
CA LEU A 61 -0.40 -18.87 5.21
C LEU A 61 0.14 -17.93 4.13
N ILE A 62 -0.74 -17.47 3.24
CA ILE A 62 -0.37 -16.63 2.11
C ILE A 62 -1.12 -15.31 2.23
N PHE A 63 -0.37 -14.22 2.11
CA PHE A 63 -0.90 -12.87 1.93
C PHE A 63 -0.49 -12.33 0.59
N LYS A 64 -1.37 -11.53 -0.01
CA LYS A 64 -1.17 -10.93 -1.33
C LYS A 64 -1.23 -9.42 -1.21
N PHE A 65 -0.22 -8.73 -1.72
CA PHE A 65 -0.17 -7.28 -1.81
C PHE A 65 -0.15 -6.86 -3.27
N ALA A 66 -1.21 -6.21 -3.71
CA ALA A 66 -1.32 -5.70 -5.07
C ALA A 66 -1.52 -4.20 -5.08
N LYS A 67 -1.27 -3.60 -6.24
CA LYS A 67 -1.40 -2.16 -6.41
C LYS A 67 -2.85 -1.69 -6.35
N ASP A 68 -3.70 -2.25 -7.21
CA ASP A 68 -5.05 -1.73 -7.45
C ASP A 68 -6.13 -2.78 -7.78
N LYS A 69 -5.74 -4.02 -8.11
CA LYS A 69 -6.69 -5.12 -8.35
C LYS A 69 -6.08 -6.47 -8.02
N TYR A 70 -6.38 -7.02 -6.85
CA TYR A 70 -6.33 -8.48 -6.64
C TYR A 70 -7.12 -8.84 -5.39
N GLY A 71 -7.97 -9.85 -5.51
CA GLY A 71 -8.45 -10.62 -4.37
C GLY A 71 -9.95 -10.59 -4.07
N LYS A 72 -10.41 -11.68 -3.48
CA LYS A 72 -11.75 -11.85 -2.91
C LYS A 72 -11.69 -12.27 -1.44
N THR A 73 -10.48 -12.39 -0.87
CA THR A 73 -10.25 -12.97 0.45
C THR A 73 -9.73 -11.93 1.44
N ILE A 74 -9.82 -12.24 2.73
CA ILE A 74 -9.37 -11.38 3.84
C ILE A 74 -7.83 -11.23 3.90
N THR A 75 -7.09 -12.04 3.15
CA THR A 75 -5.62 -12.03 3.08
C THR A 75 -5.08 -11.33 1.85
N ASP A 76 -5.96 -10.75 1.03
CA ASP A 76 -5.61 -9.97 -0.14
C ASP A 76 -5.69 -8.47 0.22
N PHE A 77 -4.61 -7.74 0.00
CA PHE A 77 -4.47 -6.34 0.34
C PHE A 77 -4.09 -5.51 -0.88
N GLU A 78 -4.76 -4.36 -1.03
CA GLU A 78 -4.53 -3.45 -2.13
C GLU A 78 -3.97 -2.13 -1.60
N PHE A 79 -2.84 -1.66 -2.14
CA PHE A 79 -2.28 -0.38 -1.74
C PHE A 79 -3.24 0.79 -2.01
N ALA A 80 -4.00 0.73 -3.10
CA ALA A 80 -5.06 1.70 -3.38
C ALA A 80 -6.10 1.78 -2.23
N ASN A 81 -6.42 0.64 -1.59
CA ASN A 81 -7.30 0.62 -0.42
C ASN A 81 -6.60 1.12 0.85
N MET A 82 -5.31 0.81 1.05
CA MET A 82 -4.54 1.34 2.19
C MET A 82 -4.47 2.87 2.15
N ILE A 83 -4.18 3.45 0.98
CA ILE A 83 -4.19 4.90 0.76
C ILE A 83 -5.60 5.44 1.03
N ALA A 84 -6.63 4.78 0.50
CA ALA A 84 -8.00 5.18 0.76
C ALA A 84 -8.37 5.17 2.26
N ASP A 85 -7.86 4.21 3.03
CA ASP A 85 -8.10 4.12 4.47
C ASP A 85 -7.48 5.29 5.25
N VAL A 86 -6.25 5.68 4.89
CA VAL A 86 -5.58 6.84 5.50
C VAL A 86 -6.29 8.15 5.16
N PHE A 87 -6.52 8.41 3.87
CA PHE A 87 -6.97 9.72 3.43
C PHE A 87 -8.49 9.89 3.43
N PHE A 88 -9.26 8.80 3.40
CA PHE A 88 -10.72 8.85 3.42
C PHE A 88 -11.34 8.34 4.71
N TYR A 89 -10.87 7.26 5.33
CA TYR A 89 -11.59 6.73 6.50
C TYR A 89 -11.19 7.38 7.82
N LYS A 90 -9.92 7.77 8.02
CA LYS A 90 -9.47 8.35 9.29
C LYS A 90 -9.98 9.79 9.51
N TRP A 91 -9.68 10.69 8.58
CA TRP A 91 -10.07 12.12 8.66
C TRP A 91 -11.58 12.32 8.83
N LEU A 92 -12.36 11.51 8.12
CA LEU A 92 -13.81 11.64 8.08
C LEU A 92 -14.54 10.87 9.19
N LYS A 93 -13.91 9.83 9.79
CA LYS A 93 -14.38 9.26 11.07
C LYS A 93 -14.22 10.26 12.21
N GLU A 94 -13.09 10.97 12.24
CA GLU A 94 -12.85 12.04 13.23
C GLU A 94 -13.80 13.23 13.03
N ALA A 95 -14.17 13.55 11.78
CA ALA A 95 -14.99 14.73 11.49
C ALA A 95 -16.52 14.54 11.56
N ILE A 96 -17.09 13.35 11.26
CA ILE A 96 -18.54 13.27 10.94
C ILE A 96 -19.33 12.08 11.54
N GLY A 97 -18.70 11.17 12.29
CA GLY A 97 -19.39 10.06 12.96
C GLY A 97 -19.91 8.94 12.01
N PHE A 98 -19.87 7.69 12.50
CA PHE A 98 -19.88 6.45 11.72
C PHE A 98 -21.06 6.28 10.73
N VAL A 99 -22.25 6.78 11.06
CA VAL A 99 -23.49 6.53 10.29
C VAL A 99 -23.67 7.53 9.15
N LEU A 100 -23.32 8.80 9.36
CA LEU A 100 -23.40 9.85 8.33
C LEU A 100 -22.34 9.66 7.24
N VAL A 101 -21.16 9.19 7.67
CA VAL A 101 -20.00 8.83 6.84
C VAL A 101 -20.44 7.87 5.74
N LYS A 102 -21.08 6.73 6.04
CA LYS A 102 -21.35 5.66 5.07
C LYS A 102 -22.21 6.10 3.86
N SER A 103 -23.21 6.95 4.08
CA SER A 103 -24.12 7.46 3.05
C SER A 103 -23.50 8.59 2.21
N LYS A 104 -22.93 9.61 2.87
CA LYS A 104 -22.29 10.74 2.17
C LYS A 104 -20.98 10.34 1.46
N PHE A 105 -20.31 9.29 1.93
CA PHE A 105 -19.07 8.80 1.32
C PHE A 105 -19.20 8.07 0.01
N LYS A 106 -20.34 7.48 -0.33
CA LYS A 106 -20.44 6.85 -1.66
C LYS A 106 -20.24 7.92 -2.75
N ASN A 107 -20.72 9.14 -2.49
CA ASN A 107 -20.50 10.31 -3.32
C ASN A 107 -19.14 10.97 -3.09
N TYR A 108 -18.66 11.07 -1.85
CA TYR A 108 -17.34 11.64 -1.54
C TYR A 108 -16.17 10.78 -2.04
N LYS A 109 -16.24 9.44 -1.91
CA LYS A 109 -15.28 8.48 -2.51
C LYS A 109 -15.23 8.64 -4.03
N ARG A 110 -16.37 8.88 -4.69
CA ARG A 110 -16.42 9.19 -6.13
C ARG A 110 -15.79 10.55 -6.44
N LEU A 111 -16.14 11.59 -5.68
CA LEU A 111 -15.63 12.96 -5.87
C LEU A 111 -14.13 13.06 -5.59
N ILE A 112 -13.61 12.41 -4.55
CA ILE A 112 -12.18 12.47 -4.24
C ILE A 112 -11.39 11.50 -5.12
N LYS A 113 -11.92 10.34 -5.51
CA LYS A 113 -11.31 9.55 -6.60
C LYS A 113 -11.14 10.38 -7.88
N ASN A 114 -12.02 11.35 -8.11
CA ASN A 114 -11.94 12.28 -9.23
C ASN A 114 -11.06 13.53 -8.96
N ASN A 115 -10.70 13.84 -7.70
CA ASN A 115 -10.00 15.10 -7.31
C ASN A 115 -8.63 14.89 -6.62
N PHE A 116 -8.42 13.81 -5.87
CA PHE A 116 -7.10 13.28 -5.50
C PHE A 116 -6.60 12.46 -6.68
N ILE A 117 -6.22 13.15 -7.75
CA ILE A 117 -5.52 12.55 -8.87
C ILE A 117 -4.05 12.48 -8.47
N CYS A 118 -3.74 11.69 -7.43
CA CYS A 118 -2.38 11.17 -7.31
C CYS A 118 -2.36 9.97 -8.23
N ASP A 119 -1.74 10.12 -9.39
CA ASP A 119 -1.63 9.06 -10.37
C ASP A 119 -0.80 7.91 -9.80
N THR A 120 -1.47 7.01 -9.08
CA THR A 120 -0.86 5.83 -8.47
C THR A 120 -0.22 4.93 -9.51
N SER A 121 -0.54 5.10 -10.81
CA SER A 121 0.10 4.37 -11.91
C SER A 121 1.61 4.65 -12.00
N LYS A 122 2.10 5.80 -11.49
CA LYS A 122 3.49 6.27 -11.61
C LYS A 122 4.56 5.45 -10.86
N LEU A 123 4.17 4.62 -9.89
CA LEU A 123 5.07 3.66 -9.24
C LEU A 123 4.69 2.23 -9.61
N THR A 124 5.64 1.46 -10.11
CA THR A 124 5.52 0.01 -10.27
C THR A 124 5.40 -0.68 -8.91
N LEU A 125 4.91 -1.93 -8.91
CA LEU A 125 4.82 -2.70 -7.67
C LEU A 125 6.20 -2.98 -7.07
N GLN A 126 7.20 -3.20 -7.92
CA GLN A 126 8.59 -3.31 -7.51
C GLN A 126 9.12 -2.01 -6.89
N GLU A 127 8.84 -0.83 -7.47
CA GLU A 127 9.18 0.46 -6.83
C GLU A 127 8.50 0.63 -5.47
N ILE A 128 7.23 0.21 -5.32
CA ILE A 128 6.53 0.23 -4.03
C ILE A 128 7.23 -0.71 -3.04
N LYS A 129 7.59 -1.92 -3.46
CA LYS A 129 8.34 -2.86 -2.61
C LYS A 129 9.65 -2.23 -2.12
N ASP A 130 10.48 -1.76 -3.04
CA ASP A 130 11.84 -1.32 -2.76
C ASP A 130 11.90 -0.01 -1.97
N LEU A 131 10.97 0.91 -2.21
CA LEU A 131 10.96 2.24 -1.62
C LEU A 131 10.07 2.36 -0.37
N VAL A 132 9.11 1.44 -0.21
CA VAL A 132 8.08 1.53 0.84
C VAL A 132 8.15 0.32 1.76
N ILE A 133 7.96 -0.90 1.25
CA ILE A 133 7.86 -2.11 2.08
C ILE A 133 9.20 -2.43 2.72
N ASP A 134 10.24 -2.57 1.90
CA ASP A 134 11.57 -3.00 2.37
C ASP A 134 12.23 -1.93 3.25
N LYS A 135 11.83 -0.67 3.09
CA LYS A 135 12.31 0.47 3.91
C LYS A 135 11.50 0.69 5.18
N SER A 136 10.38 -0.01 5.38
CA SER A 136 9.54 0.16 6.57
C SER A 136 10.17 -0.54 7.78
N GLU A 137 10.57 0.23 8.79
CA GLU A 137 11.10 -0.33 10.04
C GLU A 137 10.11 -1.25 10.74
N ALA A 138 8.81 -0.89 10.74
CA ALA A 138 7.74 -1.70 11.31
C ALA A 138 7.62 -3.06 10.61
N TRP A 139 7.76 -3.08 9.27
CA TRP A 139 7.78 -4.34 8.52
C TRP A 139 8.99 -5.20 8.87
N GLN A 140 10.19 -4.60 8.94
CA GLN A 140 11.41 -5.32 9.30
C GLN A 140 11.34 -5.91 10.73
N LEU A 141 10.74 -5.19 11.67
CA LEU A 141 10.51 -5.69 13.03
C LEU A 141 9.51 -6.86 13.04
N LEU A 142 8.47 -6.79 12.20
CA LEU A 142 7.50 -7.88 12.04
C LEU A 142 8.17 -9.14 11.47
N LEU A 143 9.01 -9.00 10.44
CA LEU A 143 9.76 -10.13 9.87
C LEU A 143 10.69 -10.77 10.90
N LYS A 144 11.44 -9.98 11.66
CA LYS A 144 12.29 -10.50 12.76
C LYS A 144 11.48 -11.25 13.80
N THR A 145 10.28 -10.75 14.13
CA THR A 145 9.38 -11.44 15.07
C THR A 145 8.95 -12.81 14.53
N ILE A 146 8.64 -12.89 13.23
CA ILE A 146 8.29 -14.15 12.56
C ILE A 146 9.47 -15.14 12.58
N GLU A 147 10.69 -14.67 12.29
CA GLU A 147 11.91 -15.49 12.33
C GLU A 147 12.20 -16.03 13.73
N ASN A 148 12.04 -15.20 14.76
CA ASN A 148 12.25 -15.60 16.16
C ASN A 148 11.26 -16.68 16.62
N GLU A 149 10.09 -16.78 15.99
CA GLU A 149 9.09 -17.81 16.23
C GLU A 149 9.35 -19.08 15.37
N ASN A 150 10.51 -19.17 14.71
CA ASN A 150 10.90 -20.24 13.78
C ASN A 150 9.97 -20.44 12.57
N ILE A 151 9.21 -19.40 12.22
CA ILE A 151 8.35 -19.42 11.04
C ILE A 151 9.19 -18.99 9.84
N LYS A 152 9.24 -19.83 8.81
CA LYS A 152 9.93 -19.50 7.56
C LYS A 152 9.01 -18.66 6.69
N TYR A 153 9.55 -17.67 5.98
CA TYR A 153 8.77 -16.93 5.01
C TYR A 153 9.50 -16.73 3.69
N ASP A 154 8.71 -16.57 2.63
CA ASP A 154 9.14 -16.20 1.30
C ASP A 154 8.38 -14.95 0.85
N PHE A 155 9.05 -14.07 0.12
CA PHE A 155 8.43 -12.90 -0.50
C PHE A 155 8.71 -12.92 -2.01
N LEU A 156 7.67 -13.11 -2.81
CA LEU A 156 7.76 -13.39 -4.24
C LEU A 156 6.91 -12.41 -5.03
N GLU A 157 7.37 -11.93 -6.18
CA GLU A 157 6.54 -11.18 -7.12
C GLU A 157 5.95 -12.13 -8.18
N VAL A 158 4.63 -12.14 -8.32
CA VAL A 158 3.88 -12.96 -9.28
C VAL A 158 2.69 -12.15 -9.77
N ASP A 159 2.51 -12.03 -11.10
CA ASP A 159 1.33 -11.45 -11.74
C ASP A 159 0.83 -10.13 -11.10
N ASP A 160 1.67 -9.08 -11.07
CA ASP A 160 1.35 -7.77 -10.48
C ASP A 160 0.94 -7.83 -8.98
N CYS A 161 1.43 -8.85 -8.28
CA CYS A 161 1.22 -9.06 -6.86
C CYS A 161 2.52 -9.46 -6.14
N LEU A 162 2.71 -8.94 -4.93
CA LEU A 162 3.71 -9.43 -3.99
C LEU A 162 3.06 -10.45 -3.08
N ILE A 163 3.59 -11.66 -3.08
CA ILE A 163 3.13 -12.78 -2.27
C ILE A 163 4.03 -12.88 -1.06
N PHE A 164 3.45 -12.72 0.12
CA PHE A 164 4.10 -13.06 1.38
C PHE A 164 3.59 -14.41 1.87
N LYS A 165 4.45 -15.42 1.80
CA LYS A 165 4.12 -16.78 2.20
C LYS A 165 4.84 -17.12 3.49
N MET A 166 4.11 -17.60 4.49
CA MET A 166 4.63 -18.08 5.76
C MET A 166 4.42 -19.58 5.87
N ASN A 167 5.44 -20.31 6.32
CA ASN A 167 5.42 -21.75 6.58
C ASN A 167 5.78 -21.97 8.06
N PHE A 168 4.86 -22.59 8.80
CA PHE A 168 4.93 -22.80 10.25
C PHE A 168 4.71 -24.27 10.62
#